data_AF-A0A229SJR6-F1
#
_entry.id   AF-A0A229SJR6-F1
#
_cell.length_a   1.000
_cell.length_b   1.000
_cell.length_c   1.000
_cell.angle_alpha   90.00
_cell.angle_beta   90.00
_cell.angle_gamma   90.00
#
_symmetry.space_group_name_H-M   'P 1'
#
loop_
_entity.id
_entity.type
_entity.pdbx_description
1 polymer ?
#
loop_
_entity_poly.entity_id
_entity_poly.type
_entity_poly.pdbx_seq_one_letter_code
_entity_poly.pdbx_strand_id
1 'polypeptide(L)'
;MNESINNEEAPRRYPELRQLASVRDAGWVFRPIQNADGPLTGIAGSFSRQQYTDAIFIFDHTNVSDARILDDADGGRCVWSKEGADLQEGVSDLLGLPKPGEPGAPNLVKRSRLLWTP
;
A
#
# COMPACT_ATOMS: atom_id res chain seq x y z
N MET A 1 14.81 14.32 23.12
CA MET A 1 14.34 12.92 23.16
C MET A 1 12.90 12.94 22.69
N ASN A 2 12.58 12.35 21.53
CA ASN A 2 11.17 12.22 21.11
C ASN A 2 10.53 11.17 22.03
N GLU A 3 9.53 11.59 22.78
CA GLU A 3 8.68 10.70 23.58
C GLU A 3 8.03 9.68 22.63
N SER A 4 8.16 8.39 22.95
CA SER A 4 7.46 7.33 22.22
C SER A 4 5.96 7.49 22.44
N ILE A 5 5.21 7.69 21.37
CA ILE A 5 3.76 7.82 21.41
C ILE A 5 3.14 6.41 21.35
N ASN A 6 2.16 6.13 22.21
CA ASN A 6 1.48 4.82 22.24
C ASN A 6 0.34 4.75 21.20
N ASN A 7 -0.24 3.56 21.02
CA ASN A 7 -1.29 3.31 20.01
C ASN A 7 -2.61 4.09 20.25
N GLU A 8 -2.88 4.54 21.47
CA GLU A 8 -4.08 5.34 21.77
C GLU A 8 -3.84 6.84 21.53
N GLU A 9 -2.60 7.29 21.74
CA GLU A 9 -2.21 8.68 21.63
C GLU A 9 -1.82 9.06 20.19
N ALA A 10 -1.26 8.11 19.44
CA ALA A 10 -0.86 8.33 18.05
C ALA A 10 -2.03 8.82 17.18
N PRO A 11 -3.24 8.24 17.24
CA PRO A 11 -4.38 8.71 16.46
C PRO A 11 -5.07 9.95 17.03
N ARG A 12 -4.67 10.44 18.22
CA ARG A 12 -5.09 11.75 18.73
C ARG A 12 -4.23 12.87 18.15
N ARG A 13 -2.91 12.64 18.05
CA ARG A 13 -1.96 13.58 17.42
C ARG A 13 -2.00 13.56 15.90
N TYR A 14 -2.19 12.38 15.32
CA TYR A 14 -2.17 12.12 13.87
C TYR A 14 -3.45 11.37 13.49
N PRO A 15 -4.58 12.07 13.32
CA PRO A 15 -5.88 11.45 13.03
C PRO A 15 -5.86 10.49 11.83
N GLU A 16 -5.03 10.74 10.83
CA GLU A 16 -4.79 9.89 9.66
C GLU A 16 -4.34 8.47 10.02
N LEU A 17 -3.64 8.30 11.15
CA LEU A 17 -3.20 6.98 11.62
C LEU A 17 -4.36 6.09 12.09
N ARG A 18 -5.56 6.64 12.33
CA ARG A 18 -6.75 5.84 12.66
C ARG A 18 -7.08 4.86 11.55
N GLN A 19 -6.93 5.28 10.29
CA GLN A 19 -7.23 4.41 9.16
C GLN A 19 -6.25 3.24 9.09
N LEU A 20 -4.96 3.50 9.30
CA LEU A 20 -3.94 2.45 9.36
C LEU A 20 -4.17 1.47 10.51
N ALA A 21 -4.62 1.95 11.67
CA ALA A 21 -4.99 1.06 12.78
C ALA A 21 -6.17 0.14 12.40
N SER A 22 -7.24 0.69 11.81
CA SER A 22 -8.37 -0.10 11.33
C SER A 22 -7.98 -1.13 10.27
N VAL A 23 -7.09 -0.74 9.35
CA VAL A 23 -6.57 -1.60 8.29
C VAL A 23 -5.72 -2.74 8.88
N ARG A 24 -4.86 -2.43 9.85
CA ARG A 24 -4.10 -3.45 10.61
C ARG A 24 -5.04 -4.44 11.29
N ASP A 25 -6.08 -3.97 11.96
CA ASP A 25 -7.04 -4.82 12.66
C ASP A 25 -7.87 -5.69 11.68
N ALA A 26 -7.99 -5.27 10.41
CA ALA A 26 -8.57 -6.06 9.33
C ALA A 26 -7.64 -7.18 8.79
N GLY A 27 -6.44 -7.32 9.35
CA GLY A 27 -5.48 -8.40 9.04
C GLY A 27 -4.29 -7.97 8.19
N TRP A 28 -4.10 -6.67 7.97
CA TRP A 28 -2.92 -6.16 7.28
C TRP A 28 -1.66 -6.33 8.14
N VAL A 29 -0.57 -6.68 7.49
CA VAL A 29 0.75 -6.80 8.11
C VAL A 29 1.60 -5.61 7.66
N PHE A 30 2.06 -4.81 8.62
CA PHE A 30 2.94 -3.68 8.38
C PHE A 30 4.37 -4.00 8.83
N ARG A 31 5.36 -3.59 8.03
CA ARG A 31 6.78 -3.77 8.27
C ARG A 31 7.53 -2.46 8.01
N PRO A 32 8.50 -2.09 8.84
CA PRO A 32 9.32 -0.93 8.57
C PRO A 32 10.20 -1.18 7.34
N ILE A 33 10.37 -0.16 6.51
CA ILE A 33 11.37 -0.12 5.45
C ILE A 33 12.59 0.57 6.06
N GLN A 34 13.66 -0.19 6.23
CA GLN A 34 14.92 0.28 6.78
C GLN A 34 16.03 -0.21 5.86
N ASN A 35 17.00 0.67 5.58
CA ASN A 35 18.28 0.21 5.07
C ASN A 35 19.02 -0.53 6.21
N ALA A 36 19.91 -1.47 5.89
CA ALA A 36 20.50 -2.42 6.84
C ALA A 36 20.99 -1.80 8.18
N ASP A 37 21.49 -0.55 8.16
CA ASP A 37 21.88 0.23 9.34
C ASP A 37 21.32 1.67 9.31
N GLY A 38 20.28 1.91 8.51
CA GLY A 38 19.78 3.24 8.19
C GLY A 38 18.55 3.67 8.99
N PRO A 39 18.18 4.97 8.90
CA PRO A 39 16.93 5.44 9.47
C PRO A 39 15.73 4.73 8.82
N LEU A 40 14.60 4.71 9.53
CA LEU A 40 13.31 4.33 8.95
C LEU A 40 13.03 5.22 7.73
N THR A 41 12.94 4.61 6.55
CA THR A 41 12.68 5.32 5.28
C THR A 41 11.22 5.25 4.86
N GLY A 42 10.45 4.33 5.44
CA GLY A 42 9.01 4.21 5.20
C GLY A 42 8.41 2.99 5.89
N ILE A 43 7.15 2.71 5.57
CA ILE A 43 6.40 1.56 6.08
C ILE A 43 5.80 0.82 4.87
N ALA A 44 6.03 -0.48 4.80
CA ALA A 44 5.36 -1.36 3.85
C ALA A 44 4.21 -2.09 4.56
N GLY A 45 2.99 -1.94 4.07
CA GLY A 45 1.83 -2.74 4.46
C GLY A 45 1.50 -3.75 3.38
N SER A 46 1.05 -4.93 3.79
CA SER A 46 0.58 -5.95 2.86
C SER A 46 -0.62 -6.70 3.42
N PHE A 47 -1.53 -7.10 2.52
CA PHE A 47 -2.66 -7.94 2.82
C PHE A 47 -2.82 -9.02 1.76
N SER A 48 -2.48 -10.25 2.13
CA SER A 48 -2.52 -11.38 1.22
C SER A 48 -3.81 -12.18 1.40
N ARG A 49 -4.46 -12.47 0.28
CA ARG A 49 -5.53 -13.45 0.11
C ARG A 49 -5.03 -14.55 -0.83
N GLN A 50 -5.77 -15.64 -0.95
CA GLN A 50 -5.38 -16.79 -1.80
C GLN A 50 -5.14 -16.42 -3.27
N GLN A 51 -5.75 -15.36 -3.79
CA GLN A 51 -5.69 -15.03 -5.22
C GLN A 51 -4.93 -13.73 -5.52
N TYR A 52 -4.63 -12.93 -4.50
CA TYR A 52 -3.97 -11.64 -4.67
C TYR A 52 -3.37 -11.14 -3.36
N THR A 53 -2.36 -10.28 -3.49
CA THR A 53 -1.81 -9.48 -2.41
C THR A 53 -1.99 -8.02 -2.74
N ASP A 54 -2.55 -7.30 -1.79
CA ASP A 54 -2.54 -5.86 -1.78
C ASP A 54 -1.31 -5.36 -1.03
N ALA A 55 -0.68 -4.31 -1.54
CA ALA A 55 0.51 -3.69 -0.96
C ALA A 55 0.35 -2.18 -0.92
N ILE A 56 0.82 -1.56 0.16
CA ILE A 56 0.88 -0.12 0.38
C ILE A 56 2.29 0.23 0.88
N PHE A 57 2.89 1.25 0.32
CA PHE A 57 4.20 1.77 0.71
C PHE A 57 4.03 3.23 1.11
N ILE A 58 4.34 3.54 2.37
CA ILE A 58 4.11 4.84 2.99
C ILE A 58 5.48 5.44 3.28
N PHE A 59 5.88 6.45 2.52
CA PHE A 59 7.13 7.19 2.78
C PHE A 59 6.85 8.43 3.64
N ASP A 60 5.74 9.10 3.38
CA ASP A 60 5.16 10.14 4.22
C ASP A 60 3.64 10.27 3.95
N HIS A 61 2.95 11.19 4.65
CA HIS A 61 1.50 11.40 4.53
C HIS A 61 1.01 11.81 3.13
N THR A 62 1.89 12.30 2.27
CA THR A 62 1.62 12.77 0.89
C THR A 62 2.30 11.92 -0.18
N ASN A 63 3.05 10.89 0.22
CA ASN A 63 3.81 10.05 -0.68
C ASN A 63 3.56 8.59 -0.33
N VAL A 64 2.44 8.10 -0.86
CA VAL A 64 2.00 6.72 -0.75
C VAL A 64 1.91 6.09 -2.13
N SER A 65 2.40 4.85 -2.21
CA SER A 65 2.29 4.01 -3.40
C SER A 65 1.58 2.72 -3.07
N ASP A 66 0.61 2.35 -3.90
CA ASP A 66 -0.27 1.22 -3.66
C ASP A 66 -0.26 0.29 -4.87
N ALA A 67 -0.44 -1.01 -4.64
CA ALA A 67 -0.53 -1.99 -5.70
C ALA A 67 -1.41 -3.18 -5.33
N ARG A 68 -2.05 -3.77 -6.34
CA ARG A 68 -2.65 -5.11 -6.26
C ARG A 68 -1.89 -6.04 -7.18
N ILE A 69 -1.37 -7.12 -6.60
CA ILE A 69 -0.63 -8.18 -7.30
C ILE A 69 -1.49 -9.44 -7.25
N LEU A 70 -1.88 -9.98 -8.40
CA LEU A 70 -2.50 -11.31 -8.43
C LEU A 70 -1.46 -12.37 -8.12
N ASP A 71 -1.87 -13.39 -7.37
CA ASP A 71 -1.09 -14.61 -7.23
C ASP A 71 -1.24 -15.41 -8.53
N ASP A 72 -0.17 -15.50 -9.31
CA ASP A 72 -0.13 -16.26 -10.55
C ASP A 72 1.10 -17.17 -10.58
N ALA A 73 1.08 -18.14 -11.49
CA ALA A 73 2.09 -19.19 -11.56
C ALA A 73 3.51 -18.66 -11.82
N ASP A 74 3.66 -17.42 -12.28
CA ASP A 74 4.92 -16.82 -12.72
C ASP A 74 5.53 -15.87 -11.68
N GLY A 75 5.05 -15.91 -10.42
CA GLY A 75 5.59 -15.09 -9.33
C GLY A 75 4.83 -13.80 -9.06
N GLY A 76 3.60 -13.70 -9.59
CA GLY A 76 2.65 -12.65 -9.31
C GLY A 76 2.63 -11.55 -10.36
N ARG A 77 1.42 -11.07 -10.70
CA ARG A 77 1.22 -10.01 -11.69
C ARG A 77 0.53 -8.81 -11.08
N CYS A 78 1.21 -7.66 -11.13
CA CYS A 78 0.60 -6.38 -10.80
C CYS A 78 -0.57 -6.09 -11.76
N VAL A 79 -1.77 -5.95 -11.22
CA VAL A 79 -3.01 -5.66 -11.96
C VAL A 79 -3.56 -4.26 -11.68
N TRP A 80 -2.99 -3.56 -10.70
CA TRP A 80 -3.29 -2.18 -10.40
C TRP A 80 -2.13 -1.58 -9.62
N SER A 81 -1.82 -0.32 -9.88
CA SER A 81 -0.89 0.46 -9.07
C SER A 81 -1.24 1.93 -9.13
N LYS A 82 -0.97 2.64 -8.03
CA LYS A 82 -1.05 4.09 -7.93
C LYS A 82 0.15 4.59 -7.13
N GLU A 83 0.68 5.74 -7.51
CA GLU A 83 1.86 6.35 -6.89
C GLU A 83 1.57 7.81 -6.57
N GLY A 84 2.18 8.33 -5.50
CA GLY A 84 2.08 9.73 -5.10
C GLY A 84 0.71 10.13 -4.54
N ALA A 85 -0.03 9.17 -3.99
CA ALA A 85 -1.28 9.44 -3.28
C ALA A 85 -1.00 9.97 -1.86
N ASP A 86 -1.97 10.67 -1.27
CA ASP A 86 -1.97 10.84 0.18
C ASP A 86 -2.40 9.55 0.90
N LEU A 87 -2.11 9.45 2.19
CA LEU A 87 -2.36 8.23 2.96
C LEU A 87 -3.84 7.81 2.97
N GLN A 88 -4.76 8.77 3.06
CA GLN A 88 -6.17 8.45 3.13
C GLN A 88 -6.69 7.99 1.76
N GLU A 89 -6.25 8.65 0.70
CA GLU A 89 -6.55 8.28 -0.68
C GLU A 89 -6.03 6.86 -0.99
N GLY A 90 -4.77 6.58 -0.69
CA GLY A 90 -4.17 5.26 -0.97
C GLY A 90 -4.88 4.11 -0.26
N VAL A 91 -5.18 4.29 1.03
CA VAL A 91 -5.95 3.31 1.81
C VAL A 91 -7.36 3.12 1.25
N SER A 92 -8.05 4.22 0.93
CA SER A 92 -9.44 4.19 0.45
C SER A 92 -9.55 3.53 -0.91
N ASP A 93 -8.66 3.88 -1.85
CA ASP A 93 -8.64 3.33 -3.20
C ASP A 93 -8.45 1.82 -3.16
N LEU A 94 -7.46 1.37 -2.39
CA LEU A 94 -7.09 -0.03 -2.36
C LEU A 94 -8.15 -0.91 -1.66
N LEU A 95 -8.77 -0.42 -0.58
CA LEU A 95 -9.92 -1.09 0.04
C LEU A 95 -11.17 -1.08 -0.84
N GLY A 96 -11.33 -0.06 -1.69
CA GLY A 96 -12.43 0.07 -2.63
C GLY A 96 -12.33 -0.83 -3.87
N LEU A 97 -11.17 -1.45 -4.13
CA LEU A 97 -10.98 -2.29 -5.32
C LEU A 97 -11.83 -3.58 -5.24
N PRO A 98 -12.70 -3.85 -6.23
CA PRO A 98 -13.42 -5.11 -6.35
C PRO A 98 -12.46 -6.30 -6.39
N LYS A 99 -12.90 -7.46 -5.91
CA LYS A 99 -12.03 -8.65 -5.93
C LYS A 99 -11.68 -9.03 -7.37
N PRO A 100 -10.51 -9.65 -7.60
CA PRO A 100 -10.18 -10.19 -8.91
C PRO A 100 -11.31 -11.05 -9.49
N GLY A 101 -11.70 -10.76 -10.74
CA GLY A 101 -12.80 -11.46 -11.43
C GLY A 101 -14.19 -10.88 -11.20
N GLU A 102 -14.38 -9.94 -10.26
CA GLU A 102 -15.64 -9.20 -10.11
C GLU A 102 -15.76 -8.08 -11.17
N PRO A 103 -16.99 -7.67 -11.55
CA PRO A 103 -17.18 -6.51 -12.42
C PRO A 103 -16.50 -5.26 -11.86
N GLY A 104 -15.70 -4.58 -12.69
CA GLY A 104 -14.95 -3.39 -12.29
C GLY A 104 -13.62 -3.69 -11.59
N ALA A 105 -13.23 -4.97 -11.42
CA ALA A 105 -11.91 -5.32 -10.95
C ALA A 105 -10.83 -4.79 -11.93
N PRO A 106 -9.74 -4.21 -11.41
CA PRO A 106 -8.71 -3.64 -12.26
C PRO A 106 -7.95 -4.74 -13.02
N ASN A 107 -7.60 -4.44 -14.25
CA ASN A 107 -6.70 -5.24 -15.08
C ASN A 107 -5.61 -4.30 -15.58
N LEU A 108 -4.36 -4.49 -15.17
CA LEU A 108 -3.29 -3.55 -15.52
C LEU A 108 -3.03 -3.63 -17.02
N VAL A 109 -3.62 -2.71 -17.77
CA VAL A 109 -3.26 -2.48 -19.16
C VAL A 109 -2.02 -1.61 -19.16
N LYS A 110 -0.84 -2.23 -19.07
CA LYS A 110 0.41 -1.53 -19.40
C LYS A 110 0.34 -1.18 -20.89
N ARG A 111 -0.10 0.04 -21.24
CA ARG A 111 0.27 0.60 -22.55
C ARG A 111 1.79 0.74 -22.53
N SER A 112 2.48 -0.15 -23.25
CA SER A 112 3.87 0.09 -23.59
C SER A 112 3.93 1.42 -24.32
N ARG A 113 4.53 2.46 -23.73
CA ARG A 113 5.08 3.55 -24.54
C ARG A 113 6.33 3.00 -25.22
N LEU A 114 6.11 2.21 -26.28
CA LEU A 114 7.13 1.97 -27.27
C LEU A 114 7.40 3.33 -27.93
N LEU A 115 8.53 3.94 -27.59
CA LEU A 115 9.55 4.44 -28.52
C LEU A 115 10.51 5.31 -27.72
N TRP A 116 11.59 4.68 -27.26
CA TRP A 116 12.85 5.40 -27.09
C TRP A 116 13.29 5.83 -28.50
N THR A 117 13.47 7.13 -28.71
CA THR A 117 14.16 7.68 -29.88
C THR A 117 15.46 8.31 -29.39
N PRO A 118 16.60 8.01 -30.04
CA PRO A 118 17.95 8.40 -29.61
C PRO A 118 18.14 9.92 -29.46
#